data_AF-A0A535GLY9-F1
#
_entry.id   AF-A0A535GLY9-F1
#
_cell.length_a   1.000
_cell.length_b   1.000
_cell.length_c   1.000
_cell.angle_alpha   90.00
_cell.angle_beta   90.00
_cell.angle_gamma   90.00
#
_symmetry.space_group_name_H-M   'P 1'
#
loop_
_entity.id
_entity.type
_entity.pdbx_description
1 polymer ?
#
loop_
_entity_poly.entity_id
_entity_poly.type
_entity_poly.pdbx_seq_one_letter_code
_entity_poly.pdbx_strand_id
1 'polypeptide(L)'
;MTWAKLDDNTWTDPTLCALSGDAFRLHVFALTYCCQKLTDGELTRDAVARIGFMFGLRDQALEKAITELVTFDVWSAELDGYAITEFTETNPTREKVEAARLANRERQADWIKRQADKRAQKRSRRST
;
A
#
# COMPACT_ATOMS: atom_id res chain seq x y z
N MET A 1 6.27 2.17 8.41
CA MET A 1 5.83 2.79 7.16
C MET A 1 5.48 1.68 6.18
N THR A 2 4.29 1.71 5.59
CA THR A 2 3.98 0.85 4.43
C THR A 2 4.30 1.61 3.16
N TRP A 3 4.91 0.92 2.22
CA TRP A 3 5.29 1.43 0.91
C TRP A 3 4.50 0.63 -0.12
N ALA A 4 3.84 1.32 -1.04
CA ALA A 4 3.29 0.68 -2.22
C ALA A 4 4.44 0.30 -3.15
N LYS A 5 4.42 -0.94 -3.65
CA LYS A 5 5.36 -1.42 -4.64
C LYS A 5 4.77 -1.17 -6.02
N LEU A 6 5.50 -0.40 -6.83
CA LEU A 6 5.26 -0.22 -8.25
C LEU A 6 6.47 -0.81 -8.99
N ASP A 7 6.24 -1.52 -10.09
CA ASP A 7 7.32 -2.16 -10.83
C ASP A 7 8.08 -1.12 -11.66
N ASP A 8 9.40 -1.29 -11.80
CA ASP A 8 10.20 -0.39 -12.63
C ASP A 8 9.82 -0.50 -14.12
N ASN A 9 9.14 -1.57 -14.55
CA ASN A 9 8.62 -1.75 -15.90
C ASN A 9 7.23 -1.13 -16.10
N THR A 10 6.61 -0.52 -15.08
CA THR A 10 5.28 0.11 -15.19
C THR A 10 5.24 1.18 -16.29
N TRP A 11 6.33 1.88 -16.59
CA TRP A 11 6.38 2.86 -17.68
C TRP A 11 6.37 2.26 -19.09
N THR A 12 6.60 0.94 -19.22
CA THR A 12 6.51 0.18 -20.48
C THR A 12 5.31 -0.74 -20.54
N ASP A 13 4.54 -0.85 -19.45
CA ASP A 13 3.41 -1.76 -19.42
C ASP A 13 2.33 -1.30 -20.42
N PRO A 14 1.97 -2.14 -21.42
CA PRO A 14 1.10 -1.71 -22.50
C PRO A 14 -0.31 -1.34 -22.02
N THR A 15 -0.79 -2.00 -20.96
CA THR A 15 -2.10 -1.74 -20.36
C THR A 15 -2.09 -0.38 -19.67
N LEU A 16 -1.09 -0.11 -18.83
CA LEU A 16 -0.97 1.16 -18.12
C LEU A 16 -0.62 2.33 -19.04
N CYS A 17 0.18 2.11 -20.09
CA CYS A 17 0.48 3.12 -21.10
C CYS A 17 -0.73 3.51 -21.96
N ALA A 18 -1.73 2.63 -22.07
CA ALA A 18 -2.95 2.92 -22.80
C ALA A 18 -3.95 3.77 -22.00
N LEU A 19 -3.78 3.87 -20.68
CA LEU A 19 -4.67 4.64 -19.80
C LEU A 19 -4.54 6.14 -20.01
N SER A 20 -5.65 6.85 -19.80
CA SER A 20 -5.64 8.29 -19.61
C SER A 20 -4.84 8.70 -18.37
N GLY A 21 -4.35 9.94 -18.38
CA GLY A 21 -3.61 10.49 -17.24
C GLY A 21 -4.43 10.49 -15.94
N ASP A 22 -5.75 10.65 -16.01
CA ASP A 22 -6.63 10.63 -14.84
C ASP A 22 -6.82 9.21 -14.30
N ALA A 23 -7.03 8.22 -15.18
CA ALA A 23 -7.10 6.81 -14.81
C ALA A 23 -5.80 6.32 -14.17
N PHE A 24 -4.65 6.62 -14.80
CA PHE A 24 -3.35 6.24 -14.25
C PHE A 24 -3.09 6.88 -12.88
N ARG A 25 -3.37 8.19 -12.73
CA ARG A 25 -3.21 8.88 -11.44
C ARG A 25 -4.13 8.29 -10.37
N LEU A 26 -5.40 8.03 -10.71
CA LEU A 26 -6.35 7.39 -9.81
C LEU A 26 -5.84 6.01 -9.34
N HIS A 27 -5.33 5.20 -10.26
CA HIS A 27 -4.75 3.89 -9.96
C HIS A 27 -3.58 3.99 -8.96
N VAL A 28 -2.60 4.88 -9.22
CA VAL A 28 -1.45 5.04 -8.31
C VAL A 28 -1.90 5.46 -6.91
N PHE A 29 -2.83 6.42 -6.80
CA PHE A 29 -3.33 6.84 -5.49
C PHE A 29 -4.09 5.72 -4.77
N ALA A 30 -4.92 4.97 -5.49
CA ALA A 30 -5.62 3.82 -4.94
C ALA A 30 -4.68 2.73 -4.45
N LEU A 31 -3.60 2.46 -5.18
CA LEU A 31 -2.55 1.52 -4.78
C LEU A 31 -1.92 1.93 -3.43
N THR A 32 -1.56 3.22 -3.31
CA THR A 32 -1.00 3.75 -2.05
C THR A 32 -2.01 3.73 -0.90
N TYR A 33 -3.29 3.98 -1.20
CA TYR A 33 -4.37 3.89 -0.22
C TYR A 33 -4.49 2.47 0.32
N CYS A 34 -4.53 1.46 -0.56
CA CYS A 34 -4.65 0.06 -0.17
C CYS A 34 -3.46 -0.39 0.71
N CYS A 35 -2.25 0.05 0.39
CA CYS A 35 -1.06 -0.24 1.20
C CYS A 35 -1.07 0.49 2.56
N GLN A 36 -1.62 1.71 2.61
CA GLN A 36 -1.73 2.46 3.87
C GLN A 36 -2.79 1.86 4.79
N LYS A 37 -3.94 1.51 4.22
CA LYS A 37 -5.13 1.01 4.94
C LYS A 37 -5.14 -0.50 5.12
N LEU A 38 -4.22 -1.21 4.47
CA LEU A 38 -4.13 -2.66 4.47
C LEU A 38 -5.45 -3.30 4.02
N THR A 39 -5.98 -2.87 2.88
CA THR A 39 -7.24 -3.40 2.33
C THR A 39 -7.03 -4.54 1.34
N ASP A 40 -5.79 -4.99 1.13
CA ASP A 40 -5.46 -6.09 0.21
C ASP A 40 -5.92 -5.87 -1.24
N GLY A 41 -6.04 -4.60 -1.63
CA GLY A 41 -6.48 -4.19 -2.98
C GLY A 41 -7.95 -3.80 -3.05
N GLU A 42 -8.72 -4.02 -1.99
CA GLU A 42 -10.15 -3.68 -1.94
C GLU A 42 -10.36 -2.16 -1.74
N LEU A 43 -11.31 -1.61 -2.48
CA LEU A 43 -11.67 -0.20 -2.49
C LEU A 43 -13.19 -0.06 -2.42
N THR A 44 -13.69 0.58 -1.36
CA THR A 44 -15.12 0.96 -1.29
C THR A 44 -15.41 2.12 -2.23
N ARG A 45 -16.68 2.29 -2.62
CA ARG A 45 -17.11 3.47 -3.41
C ARG A 45 -16.75 4.80 -2.73
N ASP A 46 -16.89 4.90 -1.39
CA ASP A 46 -16.47 6.10 -0.64
C ASP A 46 -14.96 6.33 -0.71
N ALA A 47 -14.16 5.26 -0.63
CA ALA A 47 -12.71 5.38 -0.73
C ALA A 47 -12.31 5.95 -2.10
N VAL A 48 -12.88 5.41 -3.19
CA VAL A 48 -12.61 5.90 -4.55
C VAL A 48 -13.06 7.35 -4.73
N ALA A 49 -14.26 7.70 -4.27
CA ALA A 49 -14.77 9.08 -4.33
C ALA A 49 -13.87 10.05 -3.55
N ARG A 50 -13.43 9.66 -2.35
CA ARG A 50 -12.51 10.45 -1.52
C ARG A 50 -11.16 10.63 -2.19
N ILE A 51 -10.60 9.55 -2.75
CA ILE A 51 -9.33 9.59 -3.47
C ILE A 51 -9.44 10.58 -4.63
N GLY A 52 -10.43 10.43 -5.52
CA GLY A 52 -10.67 11.34 -6.64
C GLY A 52 -10.80 12.81 -6.20
N PHE A 53 -11.60 13.05 -5.17
CA PHE A 53 -11.81 14.40 -4.63
C PHE A 53 -10.51 15.10 -4.21
N MET A 54 -9.56 14.36 -3.59
CA MET A 54 -8.32 14.92 -3.06
C MET A 54 -7.40 15.54 -4.13
N PHE A 55 -7.50 15.12 -5.39
CA PHE A 55 -6.70 15.67 -6.49
C PHE A 55 -7.53 16.30 -7.61
N GLY A 56 -8.81 16.58 -7.34
CA GLY A 56 -9.68 17.33 -8.25
C GLY A 56 -10.37 16.49 -9.33
N LEU A 57 -10.32 15.16 -9.26
CA LEU A 57 -11.05 14.28 -10.15
C LEU A 57 -12.47 14.05 -9.62
N ARG A 58 -13.48 14.57 -10.32
CA ARG A 58 -14.87 14.63 -9.82
C ARG A 58 -15.87 14.20 -10.89
N ASP A 59 -17.05 13.80 -10.42
CA ASP A 59 -18.24 13.54 -11.22
C ASP A 59 -17.93 12.68 -12.46
N GLN A 60 -18.26 13.17 -13.65
CA GLN A 60 -18.07 12.45 -14.91
C GLN A 60 -16.60 12.11 -15.21
N ALA A 61 -15.64 12.92 -14.75
CA ALA A 61 -14.23 12.62 -14.98
C ALA A 61 -13.78 11.43 -14.12
N LEU A 62 -14.27 11.34 -12.88
CA LEU A 62 -14.04 10.18 -12.01
C LEU A 62 -14.68 8.92 -12.60
N GLU A 63 -15.94 8.98 -13.02
CA GLU A 63 -16.64 7.83 -13.61
C GLU A 63 -15.95 7.33 -14.88
N LYS A 64 -15.45 8.24 -15.74
CA LYS A 64 -14.67 7.87 -16.93
C LYS A 64 -13.37 7.15 -16.56
N ALA A 65 -12.62 7.67 -15.60
CA ALA A 65 -11.38 7.05 -15.14
C ALA A 65 -11.62 5.65 -14.54
N ILE A 66 -12.67 5.49 -13.73
CA ILE A 66 -13.06 4.18 -13.17
C ILE A 66 -13.45 3.22 -14.28
N THR A 67 -14.32 3.65 -15.20
CA THR A 67 -14.78 2.82 -16.33
C THR A 67 -13.60 2.34 -17.17
N GLU A 68 -12.64 3.23 -17.44
CA GLU A 68 -11.42 2.91 -18.15
C GLU A 68 -10.60 1.84 -17.41
N LEU A 69 -10.32 2.04 -16.12
CA LEU A 69 -9.58 1.07 -15.30
C LEU A 69 -10.22 -0.32 -15.27
N VAL A 70 -11.56 -0.38 -15.22
CA VAL A 70 -12.31 -1.64 -15.27
C VAL A 70 -12.28 -2.26 -16.67
N THR A 71 -12.37 -1.44 -17.72
CA THR A 71 -12.33 -1.91 -19.12
C THR A 71 -10.97 -2.52 -19.48
N PHE A 72 -9.89 -1.96 -18.94
CA PHE A 72 -8.52 -2.46 -19.12
C PHE A 72 -8.13 -3.56 -18.12
N ASP A 73 -9.07 -4.08 -17.32
CA ASP A 73 -8.86 -5.13 -16.31
C ASP A 73 -7.81 -4.78 -15.24
N VAL A 74 -7.47 -3.49 -15.12
CA VAL A 74 -6.58 -2.99 -14.06
C VAL A 74 -7.30 -3.04 -12.71
N TRP A 75 -8.60 -2.73 -12.74
CA TRP A 75 -9.52 -2.90 -11.61
C TRP A 75 -10.64 -3.87 -11.98
N SER A 76 -11.16 -4.58 -10.99
CA SER A 76 -12.40 -5.34 -11.08
C SER A 76 -13.54 -4.60 -10.38
N ALA A 77 -14.74 -4.71 -10.95
CA ALA A 77 -15.94 -4.18 -10.34
C ALA A 77 -16.50 -5.20 -9.35
N GLU A 78 -16.66 -4.79 -8.10
CA GLU A 78 -17.16 -5.62 -7.01
C GLU A 78 -18.52 -5.09 -6.52
N LEU A 79 -19.23 -5.90 -5.73
CA LEU A 79 -20.57 -5.56 -5.24
C LEU A 79 -20.61 -4.17 -4.57
N ASP A 80 -19.66 -3.93 -3.65
CA ASP A 80 -19.61 -2.72 -2.80
C ASP A 80 -18.53 -1.71 -3.22
N GLY A 81 -17.94 -1.89 -4.39
CA GLY A 81 -16.86 -1.04 -4.87
C GLY A 81 -16.03 -1.67 -5.97
N TYR A 82 -14.72 -1.72 -5.76
CA TYR A 82 -13.74 -2.15 -6.74
C TYR A 82 -12.59 -2.89 -6.05
N ALA A 83 -11.86 -3.69 -6.80
CA ALA A 83 -10.59 -4.24 -6.35
C ALA A 83 -9.50 -4.01 -7.39
N ILE A 84 -8.28 -3.75 -6.94
CA ILE A 84 -7.10 -3.68 -7.82
C ILE A 84 -6.72 -5.12 -8.20
N THR A 85 -6.74 -5.40 -9.50
CA THR A 85 -6.36 -6.70 -10.05
C THR A 85 -4.91 -7.03 -9.68
N GLU A 86 -4.65 -8.28 -9.28
CA GLU A 86 -3.30 -8.78 -8.93
C GLU A 86 -2.55 -8.00 -7.82
N PHE A 87 -3.26 -7.24 -6.98
CA PHE A 87 -2.63 -6.42 -5.93
C PHE A 87 -1.65 -7.20 -5.04
N THR A 88 -2.06 -8.40 -4.59
CA THR A 88 -1.29 -9.20 -3.61
C THR A 88 -0.12 -9.97 -4.23
N GLU A 89 0.00 -10.00 -5.56
CA GLU A 89 1.14 -10.59 -6.25
C GLU A 89 2.38 -9.72 -6.09
N THR A 90 2.18 -8.40 -6.18
CA THR A 90 3.25 -7.40 -6.09
C THR A 90 3.36 -6.78 -4.70
N ASN A 91 2.24 -6.60 -4.01
CA ASN A 91 2.17 -5.92 -2.71
C ASN A 91 1.92 -6.91 -1.54
N PRO A 92 2.50 -6.65 -0.36
CA PRO A 92 2.29 -7.52 0.79
C PRO A 92 0.85 -7.42 1.31
N THR A 93 0.28 -8.56 1.68
CA THR A 93 -1.04 -8.62 2.35
C THR A 93 -1.01 -7.98 3.73
N ARG A 94 -2.19 -7.61 4.24
CA ARG A 94 -2.43 -7.13 5.62
C ARG A 94 -1.74 -8.02 6.63
N GLU A 95 -1.97 -9.32 6.54
CA GLU A 95 -1.40 -10.32 7.43
C GLU A 95 0.13 -10.29 7.41
N LYS A 96 0.75 -10.28 6.21
CA LYS A 96 2.22 -10.21 6.07
C LYS A 96 2.77 -8.93 6.67
N VAL A 97 2.10 -7.79 6.44
CA VAL A 97 2.53 -6.50 7.01
C VAL A 97 2.43 -6.50 8.54
N GLU A 98 1.34 -7.01 9.11
CA GLU A 98 1.15 -7.07 10.55
C GLU A 98 2.14 -8.02 11.23
N ALA A 99 2.38 -9.19 10.64
CA ALA A 99 3.40 -10.13 11.10
C ALA A 99 4.80 -9.50 11.09
N ALA A 100 5.17 -8.80 10.00
CA ALA A 100 6.45 -8.09 9.92
C ALA A 100 6.56 -6.97 10.96
N ARG A 101 5.46 -6.24 11.23
CA ARG A 101 5.42 -5.21 12.28
C ARG A 101 5.61 -5.82 13.67
N LEU A 102 4.97 -6.95 13.96
CA LEU A 102 5.14 -7.66 15.23
C LEU A 102 6.59 -8.12 15.42
N ALA A 103 7.14 -8.84 14.44
CA ALA A 103 8.51 -9.33 14.47
C ALA A 103 9.53 -8.18 14.62
N ASN A 104 9.29 -7.02 14.00
CA ASN A 104 10.13 -5.85 14.18
C ASN A 104 10.10 -5.32 15.62
N ARG A 105 8.93 -5.25 16.25
CA ARG A 105 8.79 -4.80 17.64
C ARG A 105 9.52 -5.74 18.60
N GLU A 106 9.38 -7.05 18.42
CA GLU A 106 10.06 -8.06 19.22
C GLU A 106 11.58 -7.96 19.09
N ARG A 107 12.09 -7.88 17.85
CA ARG A 107 13.53 -7.69 17.59
C ARG A 107 14.09 -6.43 18.25
N GLN A 108 13.34 -5.33 18.22
CA GLN A 108 13.75 -4.08 18.88
C GLN A 108 13.77 -4.23 20.40
N ALA A 109 12.76 -4.85 21.00
CA ALA A 109 12.71 -5.10 22.44
C ALA A 109 13.90 -5.96 22.91
N ASP A 110 14.19 -7.04 22.18
CA ASP A 110 15.33 -7.91 22.46
C ASP A 110 16.67 -7.20 22.35
N TRP A 111 16.82 -6.36 21.31
CA TRP A 111 18.03 -5.56 21.14
C TRP A 111 18.23 -4.59 22.31
N ILE A 112 17.17 -3.90 22.75
CA ILE A 112 17.22 -2.98 23.90
C ILE A 112 17.65 -3.73 25.17
N LYS A 113 17.03 -4.88 25.45
CA LYS A 113 17.38 -5.72 26.63
C LYS A 113 18.85 -6.12 26.60
N ARG A 114 19.33 -6.65 25.48
CA ARG A 114 20.75 -7.03 25.31
C ARG A 114 21.70 -5.86 25.51
N GLN A 115 21.33 -4.66 25.07
CA GLN A 115 22.15 -3.44 25.30
C GLN A 115 22.16 -3.03 26.78
N ALA A 116 21.03 -3.15 27.48
CA ALA A 116 20.95 -2.88 28.91
C ALA A 116 21.84 -3.85 29.71
N ASP A 117 21.76 -5.15 29.43
CA ASP A 117 22.58 -6.19 30.09
C ASP A 117 24.08 -5.95 29.89
N LYS A 118 24.49 -5.65 28.64
CA LYS A 118 25.89 -5.31 28.33
C LYS A 118 26.37 -4.06 29.09
N ARG A 119 25.53 -3.03 29.21
CA ARG A 119 25.85 -1.80 29.96
C ARG A 119 25.98 -2.07 31.46
N ALA A 120 25.09 -2.89 32.03
CA ALA A 120 25.16 -3.30 33.43
C ALA A 120 26.43 -4.10 33.74
N GLN A 121 26.77 -5.06 32.87
CA GLN A 121 28.00 -5.86 33.01
C GLN A 121 29.27 -5.01 32.93
N LYS A 122 29.30 -4.01 32.04
CA LYS A 122 30.43 -3.07 31.93
C LYS A 122 30.56 -2.16 33.16
N ARG A 123 29.44 -1.77 33.80
CA ARG A 123 29.45 -0.99 35.05
C ARG A 123 29.98 -1.80 36.23
N SER A 124 29.50 -3.04 36.41
CA SER A 124 29.98 -3.93 37.47
C SER A 124 31.48 -4.21 37.40
N ARG A 125 32.04 -4.38 36.18
CA ARG A 125 33.48 -4.58 35.97
C ARG A 125 34.36 -3.35 36.23
N ARG A 126 33.78 -2.15 36.36
CA ARG A 126 34.51 -0.90 36.63
C ARG A 126 34.53 -0.52 38.11
N SER A 127 33.69 -1.15 38.94
CA SER A 127 33.63 -0.91 40.39
C SER A 127 34.39 -1.95 41.21
N THR A 128 35.10 -2.86 40.54
CA THR A 128 36.02 -3.85 41.13
C THR A 128 37.42 -3.48 40.67
#